data_AF-A0A0F3GPF4-F1
#
_entry.id   AF-A0A0F3GPF4-F1
#
_cell.length_a   1.000
_cell.length_b   1.000
_cell.length_c   1.000
_cell.angle_alpha   90.00
_cell.angle_beta   90.00
_cell.angle_gamma   90.00
#
_symmetry.space_group_name_H-M   'P 1'
#
loop_
_entity.id
_entity.type
_entity.pdbx_description
1 polymer ?
#
loop_
_entity_poly.entity_id
_entity_poly.type
_entity_poly.pdbx_seq_one_letter_code
_entity_poly.pdbx_strand_id
1 'polypeptide(L)'
;MSHCEGSKFNISYSNIAKNLSLLIKGQEIPIIQQEKSDSASPLQMLDNIYDSEDNGSEIVTPEDILAMGTLEITNNLVENVSLNDILRMILETLYRGMEFTRTIISIKNAKGQSIDGRFGFGRNIENLVKHFRFPINKDSKDVFNISLSNDSIVIINNVNDVQVKSCIPSWLHTVFNVQTFILIPITVSKIPIGLIYGDWATVNPQAMKNSRLRYVKMLKNQAVLAIKQSM
;
A
#
# COMPACT_ATOMS: atom_id res chain seq x y z
N MET A 1 -4.08 31.88 -8.19
CA MET A 1 -2.71 31.84 -7.61
C MET A 1 -2.48 30.43 -7.10
N SER A 2 -1.40 29.77 -7.54
CA SER A 2 -1.19 28.32 -7.36
C SER A 2 -0.64 27.99 -5.98
N HIS A 3 -1.44 27.36 -5.14
CA HIS A 3 -1.05 27.02 -3.76
C HIS A 3 -0.18 25.75 -3.62
N CYS A 4 0.12 25.02 -4.71
CA CYS A 4 0.96 23.82 -4.64
C CYS A 4 2.49 24.09 -4.74
N GLU A 5 2.92 25.34 -4.98
CA GLU A 5 4.34 25.73 -4.88
C GLU A 5 4.63 26.25 -3.47
N GLY A 6 5.03 25.36 -2.56
CA GLY A 6 5.62 25.80 -1.29
C GLY A 6 5.38 24.92 -0.06
N SER A 7 4.43 23.98 -0.09
CA SER A 7 4.26 23.06 1.03
C SER A 7 5.35 21.98 0.97
N LYS A 8 6.43 22.16 1.74
CA LYS A 8 7.28 21.05 2.17
C LYS A 8 6.38 20.03 2.86
N PHE A 9 5.95 19.00 2.12
CA PHE A 9 5.28 17.83 2.68
C PHE A 9 6.24 17.18 3.67
N ASN A 10 6.02 17.44 4.96
CA ASN A 10 6.88 16.97 6.03
C ASN A 10 6.60 15.48 6.28
N ILE A 11 7.43 14.62 5.69
CA ILE A 11 7.43 13.18 5.96
C ILE A 11 8.29 12.96 7.20
N SER A 12 7.70 13.09 8.39
CA SER A 12 8.36 12.69 9.63
C SER A 12 7.35 12.10 10.61
N TYR A 13 7.26 10.77 10.62
CA TYR A 13 6.73 10.02 11.75
C TYR A 13 7.68 8.86 12.04
N SER A 14 8.66 9.14 12.88
CA SER A 14 9.44 8.14 13.60
C SER A 14 9.54 8.60 15.05
N ASN A 15 8.67 8.06 15.91
CA ASN A 15 8.78 8.19 17.37
C ASN A 15 9.75 7.14 17.95
N ILE A 16 10.58 6.50 17.12
CA ILE A 16 11.42 5.36 17.52
C ILE A 16 12.62 5.81 18.37
N ALA A 17 13.00 7.09 18.33
CA ALA A 17 14.16 7.59 19.08
C ALA A 17 13.85 8.09 20.51
N LYS A 18 12.59 8.16 20.95
CA LYS A 18 12.25 8.75 22.27
C LYS A 18 12.30 7.78 23.45
N ASN A 19 12.35 6.47 23.19
CA ASN A 19 12.29 5.47 24.27
C ASN A 19 13.63 4.76 24.55
N LEU A 20 14.73 5.16 23.91
CA LEU A 20 16.02 4.51 24.13
C LEU A 20 16.81 5.07 25.34
N SER A 21 16.39 6.20 25.92
CA SER A 21 17.04 6.80 27.10
C SER A 21 16.48 6.34 28.45
N LEU A 22 15.47 5.45 28.46
CA LEU A 22 14.86 4.93 29.69
C LEU A 22 15.38 3.54 30.11
N LEU A 23 16.25 2.91 29.31
CA LEU A 23 16.76 1.56 29.56
C LEU A 23 18.13 1.51 30.27
N ILE A 24 18.68 2.65 30.68
CA ILE A 24 19.97 2.69 31.39
C ILE A 24 19.85 3.60 32.61
N LYS A 25 19.14 3.15 33.63
CA LYS A 25 19.33 3.54 35.04
C LYS A 25 18.71 2.44 35.90
N GLY A 26 19.58 1.60 36.46
CA GLY A 26 19.19 0.53 37.36
C GLY A 26 18.55 1.08 38.63
N GLN A 27 17.42 0.49 39.01
CA GLN A 27 16.85 0.58 40.34
C GLN A 27 16.25 -0.78 40.72
N GLU A 28 16.45 -1.11 41.99
CA GLU A 28 16.26 -2.41 42.65
C GLU A 28 14.82 -2.92 42.57
N ILE A 29 14.69 -4.24 42.36
CA ILE A 29 13.40 -4.95 42.28
C ILE A 29 13.01 -5.41 43.68
N PRO A 30 11.82 -5.05 44.21
CA PRO A 30 11.31 -5.63 45.45
C PRO A 30 10.83 -7.07 45.21
N ILE A 31 11.21 -7.96 46.12
CA ILE A 31 10.88 -9.39 46.13
C ILE A 31 9.36 -9.55 46.33
N ILE A 32 8.67 -10.11 45.33
CA ILE A 32 7.29 -10.59 45.46
C ILE A 32 7.33 -12.13 45.43
N GLN A 33 6.64 -12.71 46.41
CA GLN A 33 6.60 -14.13 46.74
C GLN A 33 6.07 -14.99 45.58
N GLN A 34 6.70 -16.16 45.43
CA GLN A 34 6.40 -17.19 44.44
C GLN A 34 4.96 -17.72 44.57
N GLU A 35 4.16 -17.56 43.53
CA GLU A 35 3.09 -18.50 43.22
C GLU A 35 3.60 -19.52 42.18
N LYS A 36 3.36 -20.78 42.49
CA LYS A 36 3.90 -21.98 41.85
C LYS A 36 3.16 -22.22 40.53
N SER A 37 3.80 -21.92 39.39
CA SER A 37 3.28 -22.33 38.08
C SER A 37 3.71 -23.76 37.78
N ASP A 38 2.73 -24.63 37.55
CA ASP A 38 2.95 -25.97 37.02
C ASP A 38 3.75 -25.95 35.71
N SER A 39 4.61 -26.95 35.58
CA SER A 39 5.67 -27.11 34.60
C SER A 39 5.22 -26.97 33.14
N ALA A 40 5.68 -25.92 32.46
CA ALA A 40 5.83 -25.94 31.01
C ALA A 40 7.25 -26.41 30.68
N SER A 41 7.37 -27.46 29.86
CA SER A 41 8.65 -28.03 29.46
C SER A 41 9.48 -27.00 28.64
N PRO A 42 10.82 -26.90 28.79
CA PRO A 42 11.62 -25.82 28.18
C PRO A 42 11.83 -25.92 26.67
N LEU A 43 11.31 -26.95 26.01
CA LEU A 43 11.52 -27.24 24.59
C LEU A 43 10.17 -27.40 23.90
N GLN A 44 9.88 -26.51 22.94
CA GLN A 44 8.81 -26.68 21.97
C GLN A 44 9.42 -27.02 20.61
N MET A 45 9.09 -28.20 20.09
CA MET A 45 9.46 -28.64 18.75
C MET A 45 8.42 -28.08 17.75
N LEU A 46 8.86 -27.29 16.78
CA LEU A 46 8.02 -26.55 15.82
C LEU A 46 7.35 -27.44 14.75
N ASP A 47 7.86 -28.65 14.51
CA ASP A 47 7.45 -29.46 13.35
C ASP A 47 6.26 -30.40 13.63
N ASN A 48 5.75 -30.45 14.87
CA ASN A 48 4.67 -31.35 15.29
C ASN A 48 3.34 -30.62 15.55
N ILE A 49 2.91 -29.78 14.61
CA ILE A 49 1.50 -29.41 14.52
C ILE A 49 0.83 -30.48 13.68
N TYR A 50 0.45 -31.57 14.34
CA TYR A 50 -0.52 -32.53 13.79
C TYR A 50 -1.85 -31.80 13.64
N ASP A 51 -2.46 -31.98 12.46
CA ASP A 51 -3.81 -31.59 12.10
C ASP A 51 -4.78 -31.81 13.27
N SER A 52 -5.19 -30.72 13.91
CA SER A 52 -6.44 -30.67 14.65
C SER A 52 -7.35 -29.74 13.88
N GLU A 53 -8.34 -30.33 13.20
CA GLU A 53 -9.48 -29.63 12.64
C GLU A 53 -10.31 -29.02 13.78
N ASP A 54 -9.81 -27.96 14.39
CA ASP A 54 -10.64 -27.01 15.12
C ASP A 54 -11.08 -25.95 14.10
N ASN A 55 -12.25 -26.18 13.51
CA ASN A 55 -12.88 -25.30 12.53
C ASN A 55 -13.48 -24.06 13.22
N GLY A 56 -12.69 -23.41 14.08
CA GLY A 56 -12.91 -22.04 14.48
C GLY A 56 -12.43 -21.18 13.33
N SER A 57 -13.35 -20.58 12.57
CA SER A 57 -12.99 -19.67 11.48
C SER A 57 -12.07 -18.57 12.02
N GLU A 58 -10.77 -18.71 11.80
CA GLU A 58 -9.78 -17.71 12.17
C GLU A 58 -10.22 -16.41 11.50
N ILE A 59 -10.49 -15.38 12.30
CA ILE A 59 -10.94 -14.09 11.76
C ILE A 59 -9.74 -13.48 11.06
N VAL A 60 -9.62 -13.73 9.75
CA VAL A 60 -8.55 -13.17 8.92
C VAL A 60 -8.75 -11.65 8.86
N THR A 61 -7.84 -10.91 9.49
CA THR A 61 -7.89 -9.44 9.46
C THR A 61 -7.33 -8.88 8.15
N PRO A 62 -7.64 -7.64 7.77
CA PRO A 62 -7.03 -7.05 6.57
C PRO A 62 -5.51 -6.93 6.67
N GLU A 63 -4.96 -6.77 7.88
CA GLU A 63 -3.52 -6.85 8.14
C GLU A 63 -2.94 -8.22 7.81
N ASP A 64 -3.66 -9.31 8.16
CA ASP A 64 -3.24 -10.68 7.84
C ASP A 64 -3.26 -10.91 6.33
N ILE A 65 -4.30 -10.42 5.63
CA ILE A 65 -4.37 -10.45 4.16
C ILE A 65 -3.15 -9.77 3.53
N LEU A 66 -2.77 -8.58 4.01
CA LEU A 66 -1.59 -7.88 3.52
C LEU A 66 -0.31 -8.65 3.81
N ALA A 67 -0.19 -9.23 5.01
CA ALA A 67 0.99 -10.00 5.42
C ALA A 67 1.16 -11.27 4.59
N MET A 68 0.10 -12.09 4.54
CA MET A 68 0.07 -13.35 3.77
C MET A 68 0.30 -13.09 2.29
N GLY A 69 -0.41 -12.14 1.69
CA GLY A 69 -0.25 -11.82 0.27
C GLY A 69 1.16 -11.32 -0.04
N THR A 70 1.78 -10.52 0.84
CA THR A 70 3.17 -10.08 0.66
C THR A 70 4.15 -11.26 0.64
N LEU A 71 3.97 -12.23 1.54
CA LEU A 71 4.80 -13.45 1.59
C LEU A 71 4.59 -14.30 0.33
N GLU A 72 3.33 -14.56 -0.03
CA GLU A 72 2.96 -15.34 -1.20
C GLU A 72 3.56 -14.74 -2.49
N ILE A 73 3.40 -13.43 -2.69
CA ILE A 73 3.97 -12.72 -3.84
C ILE A 73 5.50 -12.79 -3.85
N THR A 74 6.13 -12.72 -2.69
CA THR A 74 7.60 -12.85 -2.57
C THR A 74 8.08 -14.22 -3.01
N ASN A 75 7.35 -15.29 -2.69
CA ASN A 75 7.68 -16.64 -3.12
C ASN A 75 7.48 -16.82 -4.63
N ASN A 76 6.35 -16.32 -5.16
CA ASN A 76 6.02 -16.41 -6.58
C ASN A 76 6.98 -15.59 -7.48
N LEU A 77 7.67 -14.58 -6.95
CA LEU A 77 8.70 -13.81 -7.68
C LEU A 77 9.96 -14.62 -8.01
N VAL A 78 10.21 -15.72 -7.29
CA VAL A 78 11.34 -16.63 -7.53
C VAL A 78 10.93 -17.74 -8.52
N GLU A 79 9.64 -17.94 -8.68
CA GLU A 79 9.06 -18.94 -9.59
C GLU A 79 8.84 -18.35 -10.99
N ASN A 80 8.56 -19.20 -11.99
CA ASN A 80 8.30 -18.78 -13.38
C ASN A 80 6.87 -18.22 -13.57
N VAL A 81 6.38 -17.42 -12.63
CA VAL A 81 5.05 -16.81 -12.68
C VAL A 81 5.06 -15.61 -13.62
N SER A 82 3.99 -15.44 -14.40
CA SER A 82 3.92 -14.32 -15.33
C SER A 82 3.83 -12.97 -14.60
N LEU A 83 4.44 -11.92 -15.16
CA LEU A 83 4.35 -10.56 -14.60
C LEU A 83 2.88 -10.15 -14.37
N ASN A 84 1.99 -10.50 -15.31
CA ASN A 84 0.59 -10.11 -15.22
C ASN A 84 -0.11 -10.75 -14.01
N ASP A 85 0.22 -11.99 -13.70
CA ASP A 85 -0.36 -12.69 -12.54
C ASP A 85 0.17 -12.11 -11.24
N ILE A 86 1.49 -11.83 -11.15
CA ILE A 86 2.08 -11.15 -9.99
C ILE A 86 1.42 -9.78 -9.75
N LEU A 87 1.25 -8.97 -10.80
CA LEU A 87 0.59 -7.68 -10.68
C LEU A 87 -0.88 -7.81 -10.27
N ARG A 88 -1.57 -8.87 -10.72
CA ARG A 88 -2.95 -9.16 -10.32
C ARG A 88 -3.03 -9.57 -8.84
N MET A 89 -2.13 -10.42 -8.36
CA MET A 89 -2.02 -10.81 -6.95
C MET A 89 -1.73 -9.59 -6.05
N ILE A 90 -0.79 -8.73 -6.45
CA ILE A 90 -0.48 -7.48 -5.75
C ILE A 90 -1.74 -6.61 -5.64
N LEU A 91 -2.43 -6.41 -6.76
CA LEU A 91 -3.59 -5.53 -6.81
C LEU A 91 -4.77 -6.10 -6.00
N GLU A 92 -4.97 -7.42 -5.99
CA GLU A 92 -6.00 -8.08 -5.17
C GLU A 92 -5.67 -7.99 -3.68
N THR A 93 -4.41 -8.25 -3.31
CA THR A 93 -3.92 -8.12 -1.93
C THR A 93 -4.15 -6.71 -1.40
N LEU A 94 -3.84 -5.70 -2.22
CA LEU A 94 -4.12 -4.30 -1.89
C LEU A 94 -5.62 -4.03 -1.78
N TYR A 95 -6.43 -4.51 -2.74
CA TYR A 95 -7.88 -4.32 -2.74
C TYR A 95 -8.52 -4.81 -1.43
N ARG A 96 -8.21 -6.04 -1.03
CA ARG A 96 -8.78 -6.67 0.16
C ARG A 96 -8.18 -6.13 1.45
N GLY A 97 -6.85 -6.02 1.51
CA GLY A 97 -6.11 -5.64 2.72
C GLY A 97 -6.18 -4.15 3.07
N MET A 98 -6.32 -3.27 2.07
CA MET A 98 -6.60 -1.85 2.28
C MET A 98 -8.09 -1.54 2.31
N GLU A 99 -8.95 -2.54 2.06
CA GLU A 99 -10.41 -2.39 1.99
C GLU A 99 -10.82 -1.30 0.99
N PHE A 100 -10.18 -1.29 -0.18
CA PHE A 100 -10.50 -0.33 -1.22
C PHE A 100 -11.92 -0.55 -1.73
N THR A 101 -12.62 0.54 -2.04
CA THR A 101 -13.87 0.46 -2.80
C THR A 101 -13.58 0.06 -4.24
N ARG A 102 -12.53 0.64 -4.82
CA ARG A 102 -12.00 0.28 -6.14
C ARG A 102 -10.48 0.45 -6.16
N THR A 103 -9.82 -0.34 -7.00
CA THR A 103 -8.40 -0.14 -7.30
C THR A 103 -8.12 -0.44 -8.77
N ILE A 104 -7.20 0.32 -9.35
CA ILE A 104 -6.80 0.22 -10.77
C ILE A 104 -5.29 0.16 -10.82
N ILE A 105 -4.75 -0.79 -11.55
CA ILE A 105 -3.37 -0.70 -12.03
C ILE A 105 -3.35 -0.11 -13.43
N SER A 106 -2.43 0.81 -13.64
CA SER A 106 -2.23 1.51 -14.90
C SER A 106 -0.77 1.41 -15.31
N ILE A 107 -0.52 1.38 -16.61
CA ILE A 107 0.81 1.22 -17.19
C ILE A 107 1.06 2.28 -18.25
N LYS A 108 2.33 2.61 -18.46
CA LYS A 108 2.78 3.45 -19.55
C LYS A 108 2.39 2.82 -20.87
N ASN A 109 1.75 3.60 -21.74
CA ASN A 109 1.34 3.14 -23.05
C ASN A 109 2.56 2.89 -23.97
N ALA A 110 2.35 2.17 -25.08
CA ALA A 110 3.42 1.82 -26.01
C ALA A 110 4.12 3.04 -26.65
N LYS A 111 3.41 4.17 -26.81
CA LYS A 111 3.97 5.43 -27.31
C LYS A 111 4.79 6.18 -26.25
N GLY A 112 4.70 5.77 -25.00
CA GLY A 112 5.40 6.33 -23.86
C GLY A 112 4.95 7.71 -23.40
N GLN A 113 3.78 8.18 -23.83
CA GLN A 113 3.30 9.55 -23.61
C GLN A 113 2.22 9.65 -22.51
N SER A 114 1.55 8.55 -22.18
CA SER A 114 0.51 8.52 -21.14
C SER A 114 0.60 7.27 -20.30
N ILE A 115 0.03 7.35 -19.10
CA ILE A 115 -0.31 6.21 -18.26
C ILE A 115 -1.79 5.89 -18.51
N ASP A 116 -2.07 4.63 -18.84
CA ASP A 116 -3.40 4.15 -19.22
C ASP A 116 -3.79 3.00 -18.27
N GLY A 117 -5.05 2.99 -17.81
CA GLY A 117 -5.61 1.92 -17.00
C GLY A 117 -5.54 0.58 -17.72
N ARG A 118 -5.11 -0.47 -17.01
CA ARG A 118 -4.96 -1.82 -17.57
C ARG A 118 -6.04 -2.76 -17.06
N PHE A 119 -6.19 -2.87 -15.74
CA PHE A 119 -7.24 -3.64 -15.09
C PHE A 119 -7.43 -3.14 -13.65
N GLY A 120 -8.45 -3.65 -12.97
CA GLY A 120 -8.73 -3.28 -11.60
C GLY A 120 -9.72 -4.20 -10.90
N PHE A 121 -10.02 -3.87 -9.65
CA PHE A 121 -11.09 -4.46 -8.84
C PHE A 121 -12.07 -3.40 -8.32
N GLY A 122 -13.30 -3.81 -8.02
CA GLY A 122 -14.36 -2.96 -7.44
C GLY A 122 -15.54 -2.72 -8.38
N ARG A 123 -16.53 -1.95 -7.89
CA ARG A 123 -17.77 -1.69 -8.64
C ARG A 123 -17.50 -0.87 -9.92
N ASN A 124 -18.12 -1.27 -11.03
CA ASN A 124 -18.04 -0.59 -12.33
C ASN A 124 -16.61 -0.49 -12.91
N ILE A 125 -15.72 -1.40 -12.52
CA ILE A 125 -14.29 -1.25 -12.80
C ILE A 125 -13.94 -1.29 -14.29
N GLU A 126 -14.63 -2.10 -15.08
CA GLU A 126 -14.39 -2.21 -16.53
C GLU A 126 -14.61 -0.89 -17.25
N ASN A 127 -15.60 -0.10 -16.82
CA ASN A 127 -15.83 1.24 -17.36
C ASN A 127 -14.78 2.22 -16.86
N LEU A 128 -14.47 2.19 -15.56
CA LEU A 128 -13.54 3.13 -14.94
C LEU A 128 -12.11 2.98 -15.46
N VAL A 129 -11.65 1.75 -15.68
CA VAL A 129 -10.32 1.45 -16.25
C VAL A 129 -10.15 2.13 -17.61
N LYS A 130 -11.17 2.11 -18.48
CA LYS A 130 -11.13 2.74 -19.81
C LYS A 130 -10.96 4.26 -19.76
N HIS A 131 -11.41 4.89 -18.68
CA HIS A 131 -11.33 6.33 -18.47
C HIS A 131 -10.12 6.75 -17.63
N PHE A 132 -9.40 5.79 -17.04
CA PHE A 132 -8.23 6.06 -16.21
C PHE A 132 -7.02 6.32 -17.12
N ARG A 133 -6.85 7.58 -17.53
CA ARG A 133 -5.76 7.96 -18.44
C ARG A 133 -5.28 9.37 -18.16
N PHE A 134 -3.96 9.55 -18.12
CA PHE A 134 -3.35 10.87 -17.96
C PHE A 134 -1.98 10.96 -18.65
N PRO A 135 -1.60 12.13 -19.18
CA PRO A 135 -0.30 12.32 -19.81
C PRO A 135 0.83 12.30 -18.77
N ILE A 136 1.98 11.76 -19.15
CA ILE A 136 3.21 11.86 -18.35
C ILE A 136 3.84 13.22 -18.64
N ASN A 137 3.80 14.13 -17.67
CA ASN A 137 4.32 15.48 -17.80
C ASN A 137 5.00 15.93 -16.49
N LYS A 138 6.32 16.14 -16.54
CA LYS A 138 7.12 16.55 -15.38
C LYS A 138 6.81 17.97 -14.88
N ASP A 139 6.31 18.83 -15.76
CA ASP A 139 5.96 20.21 -15.41
C ASP A 139 4.51 20.32 -14.92
N SER A 140 3.75 19.23 -14.98
CA SER A 140 2.38 19.20 -14.48
C SER A 140 2.36 19.26 -12.96
N LYS A 141 1.51 20.13 -12.43
CA LYS A 141 1.27 20.29 -10.98
C LYS A 141 0.17 19.35 -10.46
N ASP A 142 -0.29 18.40 -11.27
CA ASP A 142 -1.28 17.44 -10.83
C ASP A 142 -0.68 16.36 -9.93
N VAL A 143 -1.47 15.85 -8.98
CA VAL A 143 -1.01 14.90 -7.96
C VAL A 143 -0.57 13.55 -8.53
N PHE A 144 -1.01 13.17 -9.74
CA PHE A 144 -0.59 11.92 -10.40
C PHE A 144 0.83 12.07 -10.93
N ASN A 145 1.11 13.16 -11.65
CA ASN A 145 2.45 13.46 -12.12
C ASN A 145 3.43 13.75 -10.96
N ILE A 146 2.98 14.44 -9.90
CA ILE A 146 3.79 14.65 -8.68
C ILE A 146 4.14 13.30 -8.02
N SER A 147 3.19 12.36 -7.91
CA SER A 147 3.46 11.03 -7.36
C SER A 147 4.49 10.26 -8.19
N LEU A 148 4.35 10.28 -9.52
CA LEU A 148 5.29 9.64 -10.45
C LEU A 148 6.68 10.28 -10.42
N SER A 149 6.79 11.61 -10.48
CA SER A 149 8.07 12.31 -10.55
C SER A 149 8.90 12.12 -9.28
N ASN A 150 8.23 12.12 -8.13
CA ASN A 150 8.87 11.99 -6.82
C ASN A 150 8.99 10.53 -6.37
N ASP A 151 8.49 9.57 -7.16
CA ASP A 151 8.42 8.15 -6.80
C ASP A 151 7.82 7.94 -5.39
N SER A 152 6.85 8.77 -5.04
CA SER A 152 6.31 8.88 -3.68
C SER A 152 4.82 8.51 -3.66
N ILE A 153 4.45 7.68 -2.68
CA ILE A 153 3.04 7.34 -2.42
C ILE A 153 2.34 8.62 -1.94
N VAL A 154 1.22 8.95 -2.55
CA VAL A 154 0.41 10.13 -2.20
C VAL A 154 -0.96 9.65 -1.70
N ILE A 155 -1.39 10.15 -0.55
CA ILE A 155 -2.73 9.92 -0.01
C ILE A 155 -3.46 11.26 0.03
N ILE A 156 -4.66 11.29 -0.54
CA ILE A 156 -5.59 12.40 -0.45
C ILE A 156 -6.73 11.98 0.48
N ASN A 157 -6.76 12.56 1.68
CA ASN A 157 -7.80 12.26 2.68
C ASN A 157 -9.14 12.94 2.35
N ASN A 158 -9.10 14.06 1.64
CA ASN A 158 -10.29 14.79 1.21
C ASN A 158 -9.98 15.55 -0.09
N VAL A 159 -10.63 15.16 -1.19
CA VAL A 159 -10.44 15.82 -2.49
C VAL A 159 -10.92 17.27 -2.53
N ASN A 160 -11.77 17.68 -1.58
CA ASN A 160 -12.31 19.03 -1.50
C ASN A 160 -11.43 19.98 -0.66
N ASP A 161 -10.35 19.49 -0.06
CA ASP A 161 -9.44 20.33 0.72
C ASP A 161 -8.75 21.37 -0.18
N VAL A 162 -8.86 22.64 0.21
CA VAL A 162 -8.40 23.81 -0.54
C VAL A 162 -6.92 23.70 -0.92
N GLN A 163 -6.10 23.05 -0.09
CA GLN A 163 -4.67 22.90 -0.33
C GLN A 163 -4.34 21.99 -1.51
N VAL A 164 -5.16 20.97 -1.78
CA VAL A 164 -4.88 19.94 -2.79
C VAL A 164 -5.84 19.98 -3.97
N LYS A 165 -7.02 20.59 -3.82
CA LYS A 165 -8.10 20.60 -4.82
C LYS A 165 -7.62 21.05 -6.21
N SER A 166 -6.77 22.08 -6.27
CA SER A 166 -6.23 22.59 -7.55
C SER A 166 -5.27 21.63 -8.26
N CYS A 167 -4.77 20.64 -7.54
CA CYS A 167 -3.78 19.67 -8.01
C CYS A 167 -4.45 18.31 -8.33
N ILE A 168 -5.76 18.16 -8.13
CA ILE A 168 -6.50 16.95 -8.50
C ILE A 168 -7.10 17.14 -9.90
N PRO A 169 -6.84 16.22 -10.85
CA PRO A 169 -7.43 16.29 -12.17
C PRO A 169 -8.97 16.26 -12.13
N SER A 170 -9.61 17.15 -12.89
CA SER A 170 -11.07 17.27 -12.94
C SER A 170 -11.77 15.97 -13.38
N TRP A 171 -11.15 15.21 -14.30
CA TRP A 171 -11.70 13.94 -14.78
C TRP A 171 -11.90 12.91 -13.66
N LEU A 172 -11.09 12.97 -12.61
CA LEU A 172 -11.21 12.06 -11.48
C LEU A 172 -12.51 12.31 -10.73
N HIS A 173 -12.88 13.58 -10.53
CA HIS A 173 -14.14 13.94 -9.89
C HIS A 173 -15.35 13.51 -10.72
N THR A 174 -15.32 13.80 -12.02
CA THR A 174 -16.49 13.55 -12.90
C THR A 174 -16.73 12.07 -13.15
N VAL A 175 -15.67 11.26 -13.23
CA VAL A 175 -15.78 9.84 -13.59
C VAL A 175 -15.83 8.94 -12.35
N PHE A 176 -15.06 9.24 -11.29
CA PHE A 176 -14.93 8.35 -10.14
C PHE A 176 -15.81 8.75 -8.95
N ASN A 177 -16.23 10.01 -8.85
CA ASN A 177 -16.95 10.54 -7.68
C ASN A 177 -16.28 10.15 -6.36
N VAL A 178 -14.96 10.35 -6.28
CA VAL A 178 -14.11 9.90 -5.16
C VAL A 178 -13.98 10.99 -4.09
N GLN A 179 -13.91 10.58 -2.82
CA GLN A 179 -13.67 11.48 -1.68
C GLN A 179 -12.24 11.39 -1.13
N THR A 180 -11.69 10.18 -1.11
CA THR A 180 -10.34 9.88 -0.64
C THR A 180 -9.70 8.81 -1.50
N PHE A 181 -8.42 8.94 -1.78
CA PHE A 181 -7.68 7.99 -2.61
C PHE A 181 -6.20 7.97 -2.29
N ILE A 182 -5.53 6.92 -2.75
CA ILE A 182 -4.10 6.71 -2.70
C ILE A 182 -3.55 6.48 -4.11
N LEU A 183 -2.37 7.03 -4.36
CA LEU A 183 -1.57 6.83 -5.56
C LEU A 183 -0.26 6.15 -5.16
N ILE A 184 0.03 5.02 -5.80
CA ILE A 184 1.22 4.23 -5.55
C ILE A 184 1.98 4.16 -6.88
N PRO A 185 3.05 4.98 -7.05
CA PRO A 185 3.76 5.04 -8.31
C PRO A 185 4.64 3.79 -8.47
N ILE A 186 4.76 3.31 -9.70
CA ILE A 186 5.65 2.22 -10.07
C ILE A 186 6.70 2.80 -11.02
N THR A 187 7.91 2.98 -10.50
CA THR A 187 9.04 3.53 -11.26
C THR A 187 10.22 2.57 -11.24
N VAL A 188 10.91 2.45 -12.37
CA VAL A 188 12.14 1.66 -12.51
C VAL A 188 13.26 2.59 -12.90
N SER A 189 14.30 2.69 -12.08
CA SER A 189 15.43 3.61 -12.31
C SER A 189 14.96 5.05 -12.57
N LYS A 190 13.99 5.52 -11.77
CA LYS A 190 13.33 6.85 -11.90
C LYS A 190 12.53 7.08 -13.19
N ILE A 191 12.32 6.04 -14.00
CA ILE A 191 11.45 6.08 -15.17
C ILE A 191 10.05 5.59 -14.74
N PRO A 192 8.99 6.39 -14.95
CA PRO A 192 7.62 5.96 -14.73
C PRO A 192 7.26 4.77 -15.63
N ILE A 193 6.82 3.67 -15.01
CA ILE A 193 6.31 2.48 -15.70
C ILE A 193 4.80 2.34 -15.52
N GLY A 194 4.28 2.72 -14.35
CA GLY A 194 2.86 2.60 -14.04
C GLY A 194 2.48 3.28 -12.75
N LEU A 195 1.22 3.15 -12.39
CA LEU A 195 0.66 3.66 -11.14
C LEU A 195 -0.49 2.76 -10.70
N ILE A 196 -0.53 2.44 -9.40
CA ILE A 196 -1.70 1.83 -8.77
C ILE A 196 -2.50 2.94 -8.08
N TYR A 197 -3.79 3.00 -8.41
CA TYR A 197 -4.78 3.86 -7.77
C TYR A 197 -5.65 3.00 -6.86
N GLY A 198 -5.97 3.49 -5.67
CA GLY A 198 -6.99 2.90 -4.80
C GLY A 198 -7.83 4.00 -4.16
N ASP A 199 -9.12 3.75 -3.96
CA ASP A 199 -10.01 4.70 -3.30
C ASP A 199 -10.87 4.08 -2.21
N TRP A 200 -11.44 4.95 -1.38
CA TRP A 200 -12.48 4.59 -0.42
C TRP A 200 -13.69 5.48 -0.61
N ALA A 201 -14.88 4.90 -0.48
CA ALA A 201 -16.14 5.64 -0.48
C ALA A 201 -16.20 6.67 0.67
N THR A 202 -15.63 6.32 1.82
CA THR A 202 -15.50 7.16 3.01
C THR A 202 -14.09 7.04 3.57
N VAL A 203 -13.60 8.08 4.26
CA VAL A 203 -12.31 8.02 4.96
C VAL A 203 -12.30 6.83 5.90
N ASN A 204 -11.31 5.95 5.76
CA ASN A 204 -11.09 4.79 6.62
C ASN A 204 -9.82 4.98 7.46
N PRO A 205 -9.92 5.47 8.71
CA PRO A 205 -8.76 5.67 9.58
C PRO A 205 -7.99 4.38 9.87
N GLN A 206 -8.66 3.21 9.86
CA GLN A 206 -8.03 1.92 10.10
C GLN A 206 -7.14 1.53 8.93
N ALA A 207 -7.61 1.72 7.69
CA ALA A 207 -6.81 1.53 6.49
C ALA A 207 -5.54 2.41 6.49
N MET A 208 -5.61 3.60 7.09
CA MET A 208 -4.53 4.58 7.15
C MET A 208 -3.51 4.34 8.28
N LYS A 209 -3.65 3.26 9.05
CA LYS A 209 -2.66 2.89 10.06
C LYS A 209 -1.29 2.63 9.42
N ASN A 210 -0.23 3.06 10.10
CA ASN A 210 1.16 2.81 9.69
C ASN A 210 1.45 1.32 9.44
N SER A 211 0.76 0.43 10.16
CA SER A 211 0.86 -1.01 9.97
C SER A 211 0.44 -1.46 8.57
N ARG A 212 -0.63 -0.92 7.99
CA ARG A 212 -1.07 -1.27 6.63
C ARG A 212 -0.23 -0.56 5.57
N LEU A 213 0.10 0.71 5.81
CA LEU A 213 0.93 1.50 4.89
C LEU A 213 2.34 0.91 4.68
N ARG A 214 2.89 0.17 5.65
CA ARG A 214 4.16 -0.56 5.46
C ARG A 214 4.04 -1.65 4.39
N TYR A 215 2.92 -2.38 4.35
CA TYR A 215 2.67 -3.41 3.35
C TYR A 215 2.42 -2.81 1.98
N VAL A 216 1.73 -1.67 1.91
CA VAL A 216 1.61 -0.92 0.64
C VAL A 216 2.98 -0.61 0.05
N LYS A 217 3.94 -0.17 0.88
CA LYS A 217 5.32 0.07 0.44
C LYS A 217 6.02 -1.23 0.01
N MET A 218 5.84 -2.33 0.73
CA MET A 218 6.41 -3.62 0.38
C MET A 218 5.86 -4.13 -0.96
N LEU A 219 4.54 -4.13 -1.13
CA LEU A 219 3.86 -4.54 -2.36
C LEU A 219 4.23 -3.65 -3.56
N LYS A 220 4.38 -2.33 -3.35
CA LYS A 220 4.96 -1.42 -4.36
C LYS A 220 6.35 -1.92 -4.79
N ASN A 221 7.23 -2.24 -3.83
CA ASN A 221 8.58 -2.70 -4.13
C ASN A 221 8.55 -4.04 -4.89
N GLN A 222 7.65 -4.96 -4.51
CA GLN A 222 7.48 -6.22 -5.24
C GLN A 222 7.01 -6.01 -6.68
N ALA A 223 6.09 -5.06 -6.94
CA ALA A 223 5.70 -4.72 -8.30
C ALA A 223 6.90 -4.19 -9.12
N VAL A 224 7.74 -3.35 -8.51
CA VAL A 224 8.95 -2.82 -9.16
C VAL A 224 9.95 -3.94 -9.47
N LEU A 225 10.13 -4.90 -8.56
CA LEU A 225 11.02 -6.05 -8.76
C LEU A 225 10.50 -6.98 -9.87
N ALA A 226 9.21 -7.32 -9.84
CA ALA A 226 8.58 -8.14 -10.88
C ALA A 226 8.79 -7.55 -12.28
N ILE A 227 8.57 -6.24 -12.41
CA ILE A 227 8.74 -5.53 -13.68
C ILE A 227 10.20 -5.56 -14.11
N LYS A 228 11.15 -5.32 -13.20
CA LYS A 228 12.59 -5.36 -13.53
C LYS A 228 13.04 -6.72 -14.03
N GLN A 229 12.51 -7.83 -13.50
CA GLN A 229 12.86 -9.18 -13.93
C GLN A 229 12.28 -9.54 -15.31
N SER A 230 11.17 -8.91 -15.69
CA SER A 230 10.51 -9.12 -16.99
C SER A 230 11.07 -8.29 -18.14
N MET A 231 12.00 -7.37 -17.84
CA MET A 231 12.63 -6.46 -18.81
C MET A 231 13.86 -7.07 -19.47
#